data_AF-A0A8H7NIJ7-F1
#
_entry.id   AF-A0A8H7NIJ7-F1
#
_cell.length_a   1.000
_cell.length_b   1.000
_cell.length_c   1.000
_cell.angle_alpha   90.00
_cell.angle_beta   90.00
_cell.angle_gamma   90.00
#
_symmetry.space_group_name_H-M   'P 1'
#
loop_
_entity.id
_entity.type
_entity.pdbx_description
1 polymer ?
#
loop_
_entity_poly.entity_id
_entity_poly.type
_entity_poly.pdbx_seq_one_letter_code
_entity_poly.pdbx_strand_id
1 'polypeptide(L)'
;MSFRLTIEDGQFRDGHGRQVVLRGINVAGDAKLPSEPEQPSNVGDDFFDGDNVSFHKRPFATDDAHVHFSRLKRFGFNTIRYVFTWEAIESGGPGVYDEEFAQHTINILRIAKEYGFYVFMDPHQDVWSRFTGGSGAPLWTVYACGLNPQSFAATEAAVVHNTYPDPETFPKMIWSTNYWRLAAATIFTFFFAGRDFAPKCIIDGVNIQDYLQDHFVNACKFLGKRIHEAGDLEDQVVMGWESMNEPNRGLIGYADLTSIPKEQHLKKGTSPTIWQAFLTGSGRACEVDVWDMGGMGPYKTGTKLIDPHGEVAWLPETYDDSRYGWKRDPGWKLGECIWAQHGVWDPSTDTLLRKDYFAQNPHTGKTIDYPEFTNTYFMDFWRKSKDAYRSCHKDCLLLMQFPTLEIPPKIKDTPDDDPRLAFTPITMMESLS
;
A
#
# COMPACT_ATOMS: atom_id res chain seq x y z
N MET A 1 18.69 24.27 18.12
CA MET A 1 19.64 23.69 17.14
C MET A 1 18.82 23.30 15.92
N SER A 2 19.32 23.54 14.70
CA SER A 2 18.65 23.08 13.48
C SER A 2 18.92 21.58 13.30
N PHE A 3 17.88 20.77 13.07
CA PHE A 3 17.99 19.33 12.77
C PHE A 3 18.02 19.07 11.26
N ARG A 4 18.47 20.07 10.49
CA ARG A 4 18.66 19.93 9.06
C ARG A 4 19.79 18.96 8.76
N LEU A 5 19.55 18.06 7.82
CA LEU A 5 20.54 17.13 7.30
C LEU A 5 20.83 17.40 5.82
N THR A 6 22.09 17.21 5.42
CA THR A 6 22.52 17.11 4.02
C THR A 6 23.08 15.72 3.76
N ILE A 7 23.22 15.35 2.48
CA ILE A 7 23.91 14.13 2.06
C ILE A 7 25.20 14.53 1.35
N GLU A 8 26.32 14.05 1.85
CA GLU A 8 27.65 14.28 1.28
C GLU A 8 28.42 12.96 1.27
N ASP A 9 28.92 12.56 0.09
CA ASP A 9 29.65 11.29 -0.10
C ASP A 9 28.92 10.06 0.47
N GLY A 10 27.59 10.03 0.34
CA GLY A 10 26.73 8.96 0.85
C GLY A 10 26.53 8.97 2.37
N GLN A 11 26.86 10.06 3.05
CA GLN A 11 26.71 10.21 4.50
C GLN A 11 25.77 11.36 4.85
N PHE A 12 24.92 11.17 5.86
CA PHE A 12 24.15 12.27 6.43
C PHE A 12 25.07 13.19 7.24
N ARG A 13 24.97 14.50 7.02
CA ARG A 13 25.68 15.51 7.79
C ARG A 13 24.74 16.55 8.39
N ASP A 14 25.08 17.04 9.57
CA ASP A 14 24.40 18.18 10.17
C ASP A 14 25.00 19.53 9.77
N GLY A 15 24.39 20.63 10.24
CA GLY A 15 24.87 22.00 9.99
C GLY A 15 26.26 22.34 10.54
N HIS A 16 26.91 21.44 11.28
CA HIS A 16 28.29 21.58 11.75
C HIS A 16 29.27 20.69 10.97
N GLY A 17 28.80 20.00 9.91
CA GLY A 17 29.60 19.07 9.10
C GLY A 17 29.86 17.72 9.77
N ARG A 18 29.25 17.45 10.93
CA ARG A 18 29.39 16.18 11.63
C ARG A 18 28.58 15.12 10.89
N GLN A 19 29.15 13.93 10.75
CA GLN A 19 28.41 12.77 10.28
C GLN A 19 27.34 12.38 11.31
N VAL A 20 26.10 12.19 10.85
CA VAL A 20 24.98 11.76 11.68
C VAL A 20 24.61 10.33 11.30
N VAL A 21 24.59 9.45 12.29
CA VAL A 21 24.09 8.08 12.12
C VAL A 21 22.65 8.04 12.62
N LEU A 22 21.72 7.74 11.72
CA LEU A 22 20.31 7.60 12.05
C LEU A 22 20.05 6.21 12.65
N ARG A 23 19.66 6.16 13.93
CA ARG A 23 19.23 4.95 14.63
C ARG A 23 17.85 5.21 15.19
N GLY A 24 16.85 4.55 14.63
CA GLY A 24 15.46 4.86 14.89
C GLY A 24 14.55 3.66 14.99
N ILE A 25 13.27 3.97 15.09
CA ILE A 25 12.17 3.01 15.17
C ILE A 25 10.97 3.53 14.36
N ASN A 26 10.13 2.61 13.89
CA ASN A 26 8.82 2.92 13.32
C ASN A 26 7.86 3.36 14.44
N VAL A 27 7.19 4.49 14.27
CA VAL A 27 6.19 5.00 15.22
C VAL A 27 4.89 5.25 14.46
N ALA A 28 3.84 4.46 14.66
CA ALA A 28 3.80 3.19 15.43
C ALA A 28 2.92 2.17 14.70
N GLY A 29 3.05 0.88 15.05
CA GLY A 29 2.24 -0.18 14.44
C GLY A 29 0.73 0.09 14.53
N ASP A 30 0.26 0.66 15.64
CA ASP A 30 -1.15 0.99 15.85
C ASP A 30 -1.65 2.12 14.96
N ALA A 31 -0.77 2.90 14.33
CA ALA A 31 -1.16 3.94 13.37
C ALA A 31 -1.80 3.37 12.09
N LYS A 32 -1.73 2.04 11.93
CA LYS A 32 -2.31 1.31 10.79
C LYS A 32 -3.82 1.10 10.90
N LEU A 33 -4.41 1.31 12.08
CA LEU A 33 -5.82 1.05 12.35
C LEU A 33 -6.52 2.29 12.93
N PRO A 34 -7.82 2.48 12.67
CA PRO A 34 -8.59 3.57 13.25
C PRO A 34 -8.47 3.66 14.77
N SER A 35 -8.51 4.88 15.29
CA SER A 35 -8.67 5.13 16.73
C SER A 35 -10.13 5.19 17.15
N GLU A 36 -11.02 5.70 16.29
CA GLU A 36 -12.45 5.81 16.58
C GLU A 36 -13.29 5.43 15.34
N PRO A 37 -14.24 4.48 15.47
CA PRO A 37 -14.30 3.49 16.55
C PRO A 37 -12.98 2.71 16.65
N GLU A 38 -12.68 2.16 17.83
CA GLU A 38 -11.52 1.28 17.98
C GLU A 38 -11.78 0.00 17.18
N GLN A 39 -11.05 -0.17 16.07
CA GLN A 39 -11.24 -1.29 15.13
C GLN A 39 -9.98 -2.15 15.05
N PRO A 40 -9.74 -3.05 16.04
CA PRO A 40 -8.63 -3.99 15.96
C PRO A 40 -8.85 -5.02 14.85
N SER A 41 -7.78 -5.70 14.41
CA SER A 41 -7.84 -6.61 13.25
C SER A 41 -8.73 -7.85 13.45
N ASN A 42 -9.10 -8.19 14.68
CA ASN A 42 -9.88 -9.37 15.01
C ASN A 42 -11.38 -9.10 15.24
N VAL A 43 -11.81 -7.83 15.21
CA VAL A 43 -13.21 -7.43 15.46
C VAL A 43 -13.88 -7.07 14.14
N GLY A 44 -14.94 -7.80 13.79
CA GLY A 44 -15.69 -7.61 12.54
C GLY A 44 -16.83 -6.60 12.60
N ASP A 45 -17.24 -6.18 13.80
CA ASP A 45 -18.35 -5.24 14.00
C ASP A 45 -18.06 -3.92 13.28
N ASP A 46 -19.02 -3.46 12.48
CA ASP A 46 -18.95 -2.24 11.65
C ASP A 46 -17.67 -2.12 10.79
N PHE A 47 -16.97 -3.24 10.53
CA PHE A 47 -15.68 -3.22 9.82
C PHE A 47 -15.77 -2.53 8.46
N PHE A 48 -16.87 -2.72 7.73
CA PHE A 48 -17.14 -2.12 6.43
C PHE A 48 -17.69 -0.69 6.46
N ASP A 49 -17.87 -0.11 7.65
CA ASP A 49 -18.17 1.33 7.82
C ASP A 49 -16.90 2.18 7.76
N GLY A 50 -16.10 1.99 6.69
CA GLY A 50 -14.79 2.60 6.55
C GLY A 50 -14.78 4.10 6.24
N ASP A 51 -15.93 4.69 5.96
CA ASP A 51 -16.05 6.12 5.68
C ASP A 51 -16.19 6.94 6.97
N ASN A 52 -16.62 6.30 8.06
CA ASN A 52 -16.92 6.93 9.35
C ASN A 52 -15.89 6.58 10.43
N VAL A 53 -14.62 6.50 10.03
CA VAL A 53 -13.49 6.22 10.93
C VAL A 53 -12.56 7.42 11.06
N SER A 54 -11.95 7.58 12.23
CA SER A 54 -10.94 8.61 12.49
C SER A 54 -9.64 8.03 13.04
N PHE A 55 -8.55 8.76 12.80
CA PHE A 55 -7.19 8.43 13.25
C PHE A 55 -6.65 9.50 14.20
N HIS A 56 -7.53 10.27 14.84
CA HIS A 56 -7.20 11.47 15.65
C HIS A 56 -6.43 11.17 16.95
N LYS A 57 -6.19 9.89 17.25
CA LYS A 57 -5.32 9.43 18.35
C LYS A 57 -4.21 8.50 17.87
N ARG A 58 -3.83 8.60 16.59
CA ARG A 58 -2.74 7.81 15.98
C ARG A 58 -1.55 8.71 15.65
N PRO A 59 -0.30 8.30 15.95
CA PRO A 59 0.12 6.97 16.44
C PRO A 59 -0.22 6.68 17.90
N PHE A 60 -0.54 7.70 18.70
CA PHE A 60 -1.03 7.61 20.08
C PHE A 60 -1.68 8.96 20.46
N ALA A 61 -2.43 8.99 21.55
CA ALA A 61 -3.00 10.24 22.05
C ALA A 61 -1.89 11.26 22.40
N THR A 62 -2.19 12.55 22.24
CA THR A 62 -1.20 13.63 22.49
C THR A 62 -0.68 13.63 23.93
N ASP A 63 -1.52 13.27 24.90
CA ASP A 63 -1.13 13.19 26.32
C ASP A 63 -0.10 12.09 26.60
N ASP A 64 -0.08 11.03 25.79
CA ASP A 64 0.88 9.92 25.92
C ASP A 64 2.22 10.20 25.20
N ALA A 65 2.26 11.21 24.33
CA ALA A 65 3.39 11.48 23.45
C ALA A 65 4.71 11.71 24.21
N HIS A 66 4.67 12.51 25.29
CA HIS A 66 5.85 12.77 26.12
C HIS A 66 6.37 11.48 26.80
N VAL A 67 5.47 10.57 27.20
CA VAL A 67 5.85 9.28 27.78
C VAL A 67 6.56 8.41 26.74
N HIS A 68 6.00 8.29 25.53
CA HIS A 68 6.61 7.50 24.46
C HIS A 68 7.96 8.07 24.01
N PHE A 69 8.02 9.37 23.70
CA PHE A 69 9.24 10.00 23.21
C PHE A 69 10.35 10.07 24.25
N SER A 70 10.03 10.26 25.54
CA SER A 70 11.03 10.19 26.61
C SER A 70 11.64 8.78 26.76
N ARG A 71 10.85 7.71 26.60
CA ARG A 71 11.34 6.32 26.59
C ARG A 71 12.26 6.08 25.39
N LEU A 72 11.83 6.45 24.18
CA LEU A 72 12.63 6.28 22.97
C LEU A 72 13.97 7.03 23.06
N LYS A 73 13.98 8.24 23.63
CA LYS A 73 15.24 8.95 23.89
C LYS A 73 16.14 8.27 24.90
N ARG A 74 15.58 7.74 25.99
CA ARG A 74 16.36 6.97 26.98
C ARG A 74 16.96 5.69 26.41
N PHE A 75 16.32 5.09 25.40
CA PHE A 75 16.87 3.94 24.67
C PHE A 75 17.94 4.33 23.63
N GLY A 76 18.22 5.62 23.46
CA GLY A 76 19.27 6.11 22.57
C GLY A 76 18.84 6.28 21.11
N PHE A 77 17.54 6.15 20.80
CA PHE A 77 17.05 6.44 19.46
C PHE A 77 17.13 7.94 19.15
N ASN A 78 17.55 8.26 17.93
CA ASN A 78 17.58 9.64 17.44
C ASN A 78 16.65 9.90 16.26
N THR A 79 16.10 8.84 15.64
CA THR A 79 15.29 8.94 14.43
C THR A 79 13.93 8.25 14.62
N ILE A 80 12.89 8.80 14.02
CA ILE A 80 11.55 8.21 13.96
C ILE A 80 11.15 8.10 12.49
N ARG A 81 10.73 6.90 12.08
CA ARG A 81 9.94 6.70 10.87
C ARG A 81 8.47 6.86 11.26
N TYR A 82 7.88 8.01 10.92
CA TYR A 82 6.52 8.37 11.33
C TYR A 82 5.51 7.76 10.37
N VAL A 83 4.88 6.69 10.83
CA VAL A 83 3.91 5.88 10.09
C VAL A 83 2.57 6.61 10.06
N PHE A 84 2.03 6.82 8.87
CA PHE A 84 0.63 7.22 8.66
C PHE A 84 0.05 6.47 7.48
N THR A 85 -1.25 6.25 7.45
CA THR A 85 -1.93 5.59 6.33
C THR A 85 -2.62 6.63 5.43
N TRP A 86 -2.85 6.26 4.18
CA TRP A 86 -3.69 7.07 3.30
C TRP A 86 -5.13 7.17 3.83
N GLU A 87 -5.63 6.09 4.44
CA GLU A 87 -6.94 6.05 5.12
C GLU A 87 -7.04 7.10 6.23
N ALA A 88 -5.97 7.36 6.98
CA ALA A 88 -5.96 8.38 8.02
C ALA A 88 -6.16 9.81 7.49
N ILE A 89 -5.85 10.05 6.20
CA ILE A 89 -5.98 11.36 5.57
C ILE A 89 -7.28 11.48 4.78
N GLU A 90 -7.74 10.42 4.13
CA GLU A 90 -8.79 10.48 3.10
C GLU A 90 -9.83 9.34 3.25
N SER A 91 -10.20 8.98 4.49
CA SER A 91 -11.21 7.93 4.79
C SER A 91 -12.60 8.29 4.23
N GLY A 92 -13.01 9.55 4.37
CA GLY A 92 -14.36 10.02 4.00
C GLY A 92 -14.68 10.03 2.50
N GLY A 93 -13.70 9.74 1.63
CA GLY A 93 -13.88 9.68 0.19
C GLY A 93 -12.86 10.49 -0.60
N PRO A 94 -12.84 10.35 -1.94
CA PRO A 94 -11.88 11.01 -2.81
C PRO A 94 -11.97 12.55 -2.68
N GLY A 95 -10.84 13.19 -2.37
CA GLY A 95 -10.67 14.62 -2.16
C GLY A 95 -11.12 15.13 -0.79
N VAL A 96 -11.62 14.28 0.10
CA VAL A 96 -12.11 14.66 1.42
C VAL A 96 -11.01 14.42 2.46
N TYR A 97 -10.20 15.46 2.70
CA TYR A 97 -9.05 15.36 3.61
C TYR A 97 -9.40 15.69 5.07
N ASP A 98 -8.85 14.91 5.98
CA ASP A 98 -9.03 15.05 7.42
C ASP A 98 -8.05 16.07 8.03
N GLU A 99 -8.57 17.27 8.30
CA GLU A 99 -7.82 18.37 8.95
C GLU A 99 -7.48 18.07 10.41
N GLU A 100 -8.34 17.35 11.12
CA GLU A 100 -8.13 17.04 12.53
C GLU A 100 -6.99 16.03 12.69
N PHE A 101 -6.91 15.04 11.80
CA PHE A 101 -5.75 14.14 11.71
C PHE A 101 -4.45 14.90 11.41
N ALA A 102 -4.48 15.85 10.45
CA ALA A 102 -3.31 16.66 10.14
C ALA A 102 -2.87 17.52 11.35
N GLN A 103 -3.83 18.11 12.07
CA GLN A 103 -3.55 18.90 13.27
C GLN A 103 -3.02 18.04 14.42
N HIS A 104 -3.55 16.83 14.60
CA HIS A 104 -3.02 15.86 15.55
C HIS A 104 -1.56 15.51 15.22
N THR A 105 -1.27 15.19 13.96
CA THR A 105 0.09 14.88 13.48
C THR A 105 1.06 16.01 13.77
N ILE A 106 0.69 17.26 13.46
CA ILE A 106 1.51 18.46 13.77
C ILE A 106 1.82 18.55 15.27
N ASN A 107 0.83 18.31 16.15
CA ASN A 107 1.03 18.35 17.59
C ASN A 107 2.02 17.28 18.06
N ILE A 108 1.89 16.04 17.56
CA ILE A 108 2.83 14.96 17.88
C ILE A 108 4.25 15.30 17.39
N LEU A 109 4.39 15.86 16.19
CA LEU A 109 5.68 16.26 15.64
C LEU A 109 6.35 17.38 16.44
N ARG A 110 5.56 18.35 16.95
CA ARG A 110 6.07 19.39 17.87
C ARG A 110 6.60 18.80 19.16
N ILE A 111 5.93 17.79 19.73
CA ILE A 111 6.44 17.10 20.91
C ILE A 111 7.72 16.33 20.56
N ALA A 112 7.75 15.61 19.43
CA ALA A 112 8.95 14.89 18.98
C ALA A 112 10.16 15.84 18.80
N LYS A 113 9.93 17.08 18.37
CA LYS A 113 10.94 18.14 18.24
C LYS A 113 11.57 18.50 19.59
N GLU A 114 10.78 18.61 20.66
CA GLU A 114 11.29 18.92 22.01
C GLU A 114 12.28 17.87 22.52
N TYR A 115 12.09 16.62 22.12
CA TYR A 115 13.02 15.54 22.43
C TYR A 115 14.22 15.53 21.48
N GLY A 116 14.16 16.21 20.33
CA GLY A 116 15.26 16.29 19.36
C GLY A 116 15.40 15.05 18.49
N PHE A 117 14.27 14.55 17.97
CA PHE A 117 14.26 13.50 16.96
C PHE A 117 14.43 14.05 15.54
N TYR A 118 15.08 13.27 14.69
CA TYR A 118 14.92 13.36 13.24
C TYR A 118 13.70 12.53 12.85
N VAL A 119 12.76 13.11 12.12
CA VAL A 119 11.52 12.44 11.72
C VAL A 119 11.43 12.46 10.20
N PHE A 120 11.14 11.31 9.61
CA PHE A 120 10.70 11.25 8.22
C PHE A 120 9.32 10.62 8.14
N MET A 121 8.52 11.12 7.21
CA MET A 121 7.13 10.78 7.04
C MET A 121 7.01 9.57 6.12
N ASP A 122 6.30 8.53 6.56
CA ASP A 122 6.12 7.26 5.88
C ASP A 122 4.64 7.02 5.55
N PRO A 123 4.24 7.20 4.27
CA PRO A 123 2.94 6.78 3.77
C PRO A 123 2.88 5.25 3.73
N HIS A 124 2.36 4.68 4.81
CA HIS A 124 2.44 3.26 5.08
C HIS A 124 1.25 2.51 4.50
N GLN A 125 1.55 1.32 3.99
CA GLN A 125 0.57 0.33 3.58
C GLN A 125 1.18 -1.07 3.78
N ASP A 126 0.33 -2.02 4.13
CA ASP A 126 0.58 -3.44 3.97
C ASP A 126 -0.55 -4.01 3.13
N VAL A 127 -0.24 -4.73 2.06
CA VAL A 127 -1.26 -5.39 1.23
C VAL A 127 -2.38 -4.42 0.81
N TRP A 128 -2.02 -3.19 0.45
CA TRP A 128 -2.93 -2.12 0.03
C TRP A 128 -3.80 -1.53 1.14
N SER A 129 -4.66 -2.31 1.80
CA SER A 129 -5.72 -1.81 2.69
C SER A 129 -6.08 -2.84 3.78
N ARG A 130 -6.70 -2.39 4.87
CA ARG A 130 -7.27 -3.31 5.88
C ARG A 130 -8.37 -4.21 5.28
N PHE A 131 -9.09 -3.71 4.28
CA PHE A 131 -10.10 -4.46 3.54
C PHE A 131 -9.53 -5.54 2.62
N THR A 132 -8.22 -5.55 2.40
CA THR A 132 -7.49 -6.60 1.67
C THR A 132 -6.55 -7.39 2.59
N GLY A 133 -6.71 -7.23 3.91
CA GLY A 133 -6.02 -8.01 4.94
C GLY A 133 -4.72 -7.40 5.45
N GLY A 134 -4.45 -6.13 5.18
CA GLY A 134 -3.32 -5.39 5.74
C GLY A 134 -3.71 -4.00 6.27
N SER A 135 -3.17 -2.92 5.71
CA SER A 135 -3.45 -1.53 6.10
C SER A 135 -3.05 -0.55 4.98
N GLY A 136 -3.48 0.71 5.04
CA GLY A 136 -2.97 1.75 4.14
C GLY A 136 -4.05 2.57 3.46
N ALA A 137 -4.60 2.08 2.36
CA ALA A 137 -5.55 2.78 1.51
C ALA A 137 -7.00 2.72 2.06
N PRO A 138 -7.77 3.81 1.93
CA PRO A 138 -9.16 3.86 2.38
C PRO A 138 -10.09 2.96 1.57
N LEU A 139 -11.25 2.64 2.15
CA LEU A 139 -12.26 1.73 1.60
C LEU A 139 -12.67 2.09 0.16
N TRP A 140 -12.84 3.38 -0.11
CA TRP A 140 -13.28 3.86 -1.41
C TRP A 140 -12.35 3.45 -2.54
N THR A 141 -11.07 3.19 -2.28
CA THR A 141 -10.11 2.73 -3.31
C THR A 141 -10.40 1.31 -3.78
N VAL A 142 -10.93 0.46 -2.91
CA VAL A 142 -11.36 -0.91 -3.24
C VAL A 142 -12.60 -0.84 -4.12
N TYR A 143 -13.56 0.02 -3.75
CA TYR A 143 -14.74 0.27 -4.57
C TYR A 143 -14.38 0.92 -5.91
N ALA A 144 -13.48 1.89 -5.96
CA ALA A 144 -12.98 2.49 -7.19
C ALA A 144 -12.37 1.43 -8.13
N CYS A 145 -11.71 0.41 -7.59
CA CYS A 145 -11.21 -0.73 -8.38
C CYS A 145 -12.29 -1.72 -8.87
N GLY A 146 -13.57 -1.46 -8.58
CA GLY A 146 -14.69 -2.31 -8.98
C GLY A 146 -14.84 -3.55 -8.11
N LEU A 147 -14.17 -3.62 -6.95
CA LEU A 147 -14.16 -4.79 -6.07
C LEU A 147 -15.16 -4.61 -4.92
N ASN A 148 -15.77 -5.73 -4.50
CA ASN A 148 -16.69 -5.81 -3.38
C ASN A 148 -16.01 -6.49 -2.18
N PRO A 149 -15.51 -5.73 -1.18
CA PRO A 149 -14.78 -6.30 -0.06
C PRO A 149 -15.63 -7.19 0.85
N GLN A 150 -16.96 -7.06 0.80
CA GLN A 150 -17.87 -7.89 1.59
C GLN A 150 -17.91 -9.35 1.11
N SER A 151 -17.60 -9.61 -0.17
CA SER A 151 -17.58 -10.96 -0.73
C SER A 151 -16.20 -11.62 -0.71
N PHE A 152 -15.17 -10.93 -0.22
CA PHE A 152 -13.80 -11.45 -0.26
C PHE A 152 -13.60 -12.71 0.58
N ALA A 153 -14.32 -12.87 1.69
CA ALA A 153 -14.25 -14.06 2.52
C ALA A 153 -14.78 -15.30 1.79
N ALA A 154 -15.91 -15.17 1.07
CA ALA A 154 -16.50 -16.24 0.30
C ALA A 154 -15.66 -16.60 -0.94
N THR A 155 -15.15 -15.58 -1.64
CA THR A 155 -14.39 -15.77 -2.88
C THR A 155 -12.90 -16.03 -2.64
N GLU A 156 -12.43 -15.92 -1.39
CA GLU A 156 -11.02 -15.87 -1.03
C GLU A 156 -10.18 -14.84 -1.83
N ALA A 157 -10.82 -13.75 -2.27
CA ALA A 157 -10.14 -12.65 -2.99
C ALA A 157 -9.17 -11.89 -2.09
N ALA A 158 -9.42 -11.92 -0.78
CA ALA A 158 -8.47 -11.63 0.29
C ALA A 158 -8.85 -12.46 1.53
N VAL A 159 -7.86 -12.83 2.33
CA VAL A 159 -8.03 -13.44 3.65
C VAL A 159 -7.82 -12.37 4.70
N VAL A 160 -8.91 -11.93 5.32
CA VAL A 160 -8.94 -10.79 6.25
C VAL A 160 -9.37 -11.29 7.64
N HIS A 161 -8.65 -10.86 8.67
CA HIS A 161 -8.89 -11.32 10.04
C HIS A 161 -10.26 -10.87 10.57
N ASN A 162 -10.67 -9.63 10.29
CA ASN A 162 -11.97 -9.07 10.69
C ASN A 162 -13.18 -9.84 10.15
N THR A 163 -13.02 -10.54 9.02
CA THR A 163 -14.07 -11.34 8.38
C THR A 163 -13.83 -12.84 8.49
N TYR A 164 -12.81 -13.25 9.24
CA TYR A 164 -12.45 -14.66 9.35
C TYR A 164 -13.47 -15.37 10.26
N PRO A 165 -14.00 -16.56 9.89
CA PRO A 165 -15.09 -17.19 10.62
C PRO A 165 -14.83 -17.41 12.11
N ASP A 166 -13.59 -17.73 12.46
CA ASP A 166 -13.13 -17.86 13.85
C ASP A 166 -11.82 -17.06 14.04
N PRO A 167 -11.89 -15.81 14.50
CA PRO A 167 -10.73 -14.93 14.64
C PRO A 167 -9.59 -15.49 15.50
N GLU A 168 -9.88 -16.36 16.47
CA GLU A 168 -8.86 -16.98 17.33
C GLU A 168 -7.97 -17.97 16.57
N THR A 169 -8.49 -18.51 15.46
CA THR A 169 -7.78 -19.47 14.60
C THR A 169 -7.12 -18.83 13.38
N PHE A 170 -7.17 -17.50 13.27
CA PHE A 170 -6.57 -16.79 12.13
C PHE A 170 -5.08 -17.14 12.00
N PRO A 171 -4.64 -17.73 10.88
CA PRO A 171 -3.28 -18.26 10.82
C PRO A 171 -2.22 -17.15 10.88
N LYS A 172 -1.28 -17.27 11.83
CA LYS A 172 -0.17 -16.31 11.98
C LYS A 172 0.58 -16.14 10.65
N MET A 173 0.91 -14.89 10.31
CA MET A 173 1.67 -14.52 9.10
C MET A 173 0.99 -14.85 7.76
N ILE A 174 -0.29 -15.24 7.72
CA ILE A 174 -0.99 -15.51 6.45
C ILE A 174 -1.27 -14.24 5.63
N TRP A 175 -1.34 -13.08 6.29
CA TRP A 175 -1.74 -11.81 5.69
C TRP A 175 -0.92 -11.45 4.43
N SER A 176 0.38 -11.75 4.40
CA SER A 176 1.25 -11.43 3.25
C SER A 176 0.94 -12.28 2.01
N THR A 177 0.21 -13.38 2.16
CA THR A 177 -0.26 -14.17 1.00
C THR A 177 -1.30 -13.42 0.18
N ASN A 178 -1.95 -12.39 0.75
CA ASN A 178 -2.93 -11.57 0.04
C ASN A 178 -2.34 -10.79 -1.14
N TYR A 179 -1.03 -10.48 -1.14
CA TYR A 179 -0.36 -9.89 -2.32
C TYR A 179 -0.52 -10.73 -3.59
N TRP A 180 -0.78 -12.03 -3.44
CA TRP A 180 -0.94 -12.99 -4.53
C TRP A 180 -2.41 -13.43 -4.72
N ARG A 181 -3.35 -12.73 -4.10
CA ARG A 181 -4.78 -12.95 -4.27
C ARG A 181 -5.41 -11.85 -5.09
N LEU A 182 -6.62 -12.12 -5.58
CA LEU A 182 -7.28 -11.29 -6.58
C LEU A 182 -7.29 -9.81 -6.24
N ALA A 183 -7.68 -9.45 -5.01
CA ALA A 183 -7.91 -8.06 -4.65
C ALA A 183 -6.61 -7.24 -4.70
N ALA A 184 -5.63 -7.56 -3.86
CA ALA A 184 -4.39 -6.79 -3.81
C ALA A 184 -3.60 -6.87 -5.12
N ALA A 185 -3.52 -8.05 -5.75
CA ALA A 185 -2.82 -8.22 -7.02
C ALA A 185 -3.43 -7.33 -8.12
N THR A 186 -4.76 -7.24 -8.19
CA THR A 186 -5.45 -6.35 -9.14
C THR A 186 -5.20 -4.88 -8.82
N ILE A 187 -5.37 -4.47 -7.57
CA ILE A 187 -5.27 -3.05 -7.21
C ILE A 187 -3.86 -2.52 -7.43
N PHE A 188 -2.82 -3.26 -7.06
CA PHE A 188 -1.43 -2.86 -7.37
C PHE A 188 -1.15 -2.80 -8.87
N THR A 189 -1.75 -3.70 -9.65
CA THR A 189 -1.65 -3.65 -11.12
C THR A 189 -2.29 -2.39 -11.68
N PHE A 190 -3.48 -2.01 -11.16
CA PHE A 190 -4.13 -0.75 -11.52
C PHE A 190 -3.29 0.45 -11.13
N PHE A 191 -2.78 0.47 -9.90
CA PHE A 191 -2.00 1.58 -9.36
C PHE A 191 -0.71 1.85 -10.14
N PHE A 192 0.01 0.82 -10.58
CA PHE A 192 1.30 1.01 -11.28
C PHE A 192 1.21 0.95 -12.80
N ALA A 193 0.27 0.19 -13.37
CA ALA A 193 0.22 -0.09 -14.81
C ALA A 193 -1.21 -0.21 -15.37
N GLY A 194 -2.19 0.46 -14.75
CA GLY A 194 -3.58 0.46 -15.21
C GLY A 194 -3.75 0.93 -16.65
N ARG A 195 -2.93 1.87 -17.16
CA ARG A 195 -3.01 2.31 -18.56
C ARG A 195 -2.66 1.20 -19.55
N ASP A 196 -1.72 0.34 -19.18
CA ASP A 196 -1.16 -0.68 -20.05
C ASP A 196 -1.99 -1.97 -20.01
N PHE A 197 -2.39 -2.40 -18.81
CA PHE A 197 -3.06 -3.69 -18.60
C PHE A 197 -4.55 -3.57 -18.33
N ALA A 198 -5.05 -2.39 -17.98
CA ALA A 198 -6.46 -2.16 -17.71
C ALA A 198 -7.00 -0.88 -18.39
N PRO A 199 -6.77 -0.67 -19.71
CA PRO A 199 -7.12 0.58 -20.39
C PRO A 199 -8.61 0.93 -20.36
N LYS A 200 -9.51 -0.04 -20.15
CA LYS A 200 -10.96 0.22 -19.99
C LYS A 200 -11.31 0.83 -18.64
N CYS A 201 -10.44 0.71 -17.64
CA CYS A 201 -10.70 1.19 -16.30
C CYS A 201 -10.51 2.70 -16.21
N ILE A 202 -11.58 3.46 -16.48
CA ILE A 202 -11.57 4.91 -16.48
C ILE A 202 -12.61 5.42 -15.47
N ILE A 203 -12.19 6.37 -14.63
CA ILE A 203 -13.02 7.08 -13.65
C ILE A 203 -12.81 8.57 -13.87
N ASP A 204 -13.89 9.35 -13.96
CA ASP A 204 -13.85 10.80 -14.14
C ASP A 204 -12.98 11.26 -15.33
N GLY A 205 -12.97 10.44 -16.39
CA GLY A 205 -12.23 10.71 -17.63
C GLY A 205 -10.73 10.41 -17.57
N VAL A 206 -10.21 9.88 -16.46
CA VAL A 206 -8.81 9.46 -16.32
C VAL A 206 -8.71 7.96 -16.06
N ASN A 207 -7.60 7.32 -16.46
CA ASN A 207 -7.40 5.90 -16.17
C ASN A 207 -7.27 5.69 -14.64
N ILE A 208 -7.70 4.53 -14.16
CA ILE A 208 -7.64 4.13 -12.74
C ILE A 208 -6.24 4.28 -12.14
N GLN A 209 -5.18 4.10 -12.94
CA GLN A 209 -3.80 4.34 -12.54
C GLN A 209 -3.61 5.79 -12.08
N ASP A 210 -3.98 6.73 -12.95
CA ASP A 210 -3.81 8.16 -12.68
C ASP A 210 -4.72 8.59 -11.52
N TYR A 211 -5.97 8.12 -11.52
CA TYR A 211 -6.92 8.38 -10.44
C TYR A 211 -6.35 8.00 -9.07
N LEU A 212 -5.93 6.74 -8.88
CA LEU A 212 -5.40 6.28 -7.60
C LEU A 212 -4.08 6.97 -7.23
N GLN A 213 -3.16 7.14 -8.20
CA GLN A 213 -1.88 7.80 -7.93
C GLN A 213 -2.05 9.29 -7.59
N ASP A 214 -2.94 10.00 -8.28
CA ASP A 214 -3.21 11.42 -8.00
C ASP A 214 -3.80 11.59 -6.62
N HIS A 215 -4.82 10.82 -6.25
CA HIS A 215 -5.43 10.92 -4.92
C HIS A 215 -4.42 10.56 -3.81
N PHE A 216 -3.69 9.44 -3.93
CA PHE A 216 -2.67 9.05 -2.95
C PHE A 216 -1.60 10.14 -2.76
N VAL A 217 -1.04 10.64 -3.87
CA VAL A 217 0.01 11.67 -3.81
C VAL A 217 -0.54 13.00 -3.29
N ASN A 218 -1.77 13.37 -3.67
CA ASN A 218 -2.41 14.60 -3.20
C ASN A 218 -2.77 14.54 -1.70
N ALA A 219 -3.16 13.38 -1.17
CA ALA A 219 -3.35 13.18 0.26
C ALA A 219 -2.03 13.36 1.04
N CYS A 220 -0.94 12.75 0.57
CA CYS A 220 0.38 12.93 1.19
C CYS A 220 0.84 14.40 1.10
N LYS A 221 0.62 15.04 -0.05
CA LYS A 221 0.90 16.46 -0.27
C LYS A 221 0.05 17.37 0.62
N PHE A 222 -1.20 17.01 0.88
CA PHE A 222 -2.06 17.75 1.81
C PHE A 222 -1.43 17.78 3.20
N LEU A 223 -1.02 16.63 3.74
CA LEU A 223 -0.34 16.57 5.03
C LEU A 223 0.98 17.37 5.02
N GLY A 224 1.77 17.23 3.95
CA GLY A 224 2.99 18.01 3.76
C GLY A 224 2.77 19.51 3.72
N LYS A 225 1.69 19.97 3.07
CA LYS A 225 1.29 21.38 3.05
C LYS A 225 0.89 21.88 4.44
N ARG A 226 0.17 21.09 5.23
CA ARG A 226 -0.20 21.46 6.61
C ARG A 226 1.02 21.55 7.53
N ILE A 227 1.98 20.63 7.38
CA ILE A 227 3.28 20.68 8.08
C ILE A 227 4.07 21.93 7.67
N HIS A 228 4.08 22.29 6.39
CA HIS A 228 4.70 23.52 5.89
C HIS A 228 4.07 24.78 6.52
N GLU A 229 2.74 24.87 6.49
CA GLU A 229 1.97 26.00 7.02
C GLU A 229 2.13 26.17 8.55
N ALA A 230 2.44 25.10 9.29
CA ALA A 230 2.77 25.17 10.70
C ALA A 230 4.03 26.03 10.98
N GLY A 231 4.95 26.13 10.01
CA GLY A 231 6.09 27.05 10.01
C GLY A 231 7.24 26.69 10.96
N ASP A 232 7.10 25.66 11.79
CA ASP A 232 8.05 25.32 12.85
C ASP A 232 8.56 23.87 12.83
N LEU A 233 8.24 23.08 11.78
CA LEU A 233 8.55 21.65 11.71
C LEU A 233 9.57 21.25 10.64
N GLU A 234 9.47 21.83 9.44
CA GLU A 234 10.36 21.52 8.31
C GLU A 234 11.81 21.85 8.64
N ASP A 235 12.72 20.92 8.33
CA ASP A 235 14.16 21.03 8.58
C ASP A 235 14.54 21.28 10.05
N GLN A 236 13.57 21.07 10.96
CA GLN A 236 13.71 21.21 12.41
C GLN A 236 13.36 19.92 13.15
N VAL A 237 12.41 19.13 12.66
CA VAL A 237 12.12 17.80 13.17
C VAL A 237 11.74 16.89 12.02
N VAL A 238 10.94 17.39 11.07
CA VAL A 238 10.64 16.69 9.82
C VAL A 238 11.78 16.93 8.85
N MET A 239 12.59 15.90 8.59
CA MET A 239 13.73 15.96 7.68
C MET A 239 13.39 15.51 6.26
N GLY A 240 12.32 14.73 6.05
CA GLY A 240 12.09 14.09 4.77
C GLY A 240 10.81 13.27 4.67
N TRP A 241 10.59 12.75 3.46
CA TRP A 241 9.41 11.99 3.07
C TRP A 241 9.81 10.72 2.32
N GLU A 242 9.12 9.62 2.63
CA GLU A 242 9.19 8.38 1.88
C GLU A 242 8.10 8.33 0.79
N SER A 243 8.34 7.59 -0.30
CA SER A 243 7.38 7.50 -1.41
C SER A 243 6.12 6.71 -1.06
N MET A 244 6.30 5.48 -0.58
CA MET A 244 5.24 4.53 -0.21
C MET A 244 5.93 3.34 0.46
N ASN A 245 5.35 2.83 1.55
CA ASN A 245 5.87 1.61 2.18
C ASN A 245 5.82 0.42 1.24
N GLU A 246 6.94 -0.29 1.11
CA GLU A 246 7.09 -1.59 0.42
C GLU A 246 6.22 -1.75 -0.84
N PRO A 247 6.44 -0.96 -1.91
CA PRO A 247 5.60 -1.01 -3.10
C PRO A 247 5.58 -2.40 -3.73
N ASN A 248 4.39 -2.89 -4.07
CA ASN A 248 4.20 -4.19 -4.73
C ASN A 248 3.79 -4.00 -6.20
N ARG A 249 4.32 -4.83 -7.10
CA ARG A 249 4.05 -4.75 -8.54
C ARG A 249 2.72 -5.37 -8.98
N GLY A 250 1.97 -6.00 -8.07
CA GLY A 250 0.77 -6.77 -8.42
C GLY A 250 1.10 -7.86 -9.44
N LEU A 251 0.37 -7.84 -10.56
CA LEU A 251 0.54 -8.80 -11.67
C LEU A 251 1.57 -8.36 -12.70
N ILE A 252 2.17 -7.17 -12.59
CA ILE A 252 3.08 -6.63 -13.60
C ILE A 252 4.34 -7.52 -13.68
N GLY A 253 4.62 -8.08 -14.86
CA GLY A 253 5.69 -9.06 -15.07
C GLY A 253 5.32 -10.51 -14.73
N TYR A 254 4.06 -10.81 -14.39
CA TYR A 254 3.63 -12.16 -14.08
C TYR A 254 3.60 -13.04 -15.35
N ALA A 255 4.49 -14.02 -15.40
CA ALA A 255 4.80 -14.77 -16.61
C ALA A 255 3.76 -15.82 -17.01
N ASP A 256 3.15 -16.51 -16.04
CA ASP A 256 2.18 -17.58 -16.30
C ASP A 256 1.13 -17.69 -15.19
N LEU A 257 -0.07 -17.16 -15.44
CA LEU A 257 -1.21 -17.12 -14.52
C LEU A 257 -1.66 -18.50 -13.98
N THR A 258 -1.27 -19.59 -14.64
CA THR A 258 -1.62 -20.96 -14.23
C THR A 258 -0.66 -21.56 -13.19
N SER A 259 0.39 -20.83 -12.82
CA SER A 259 1.42 -21.31 -11.90
C SER A 259 1.68 -20.34 -10.76
N ILE A 260 2.09 -20.89 -9.62
CA ILE A 260 2.60 -20.09 -8.50
C ILE A 260 4.07 -19.76 -8.78
N PRO A 261 4.47 -18.48 -8.83
CA PRO A 261 5.83 -18.07 -9.16
C PRO A 261 6.82 -18.55 -8.11
N LYS A 262 8.07 -18.76 -8.55
CA LYS A 262 9.18 -19.17 -7.67
C LYS A 262 9.55 -18.07 -6.68
N GLU A 263 9.30 -16.83 -7.08
CA GLU A 263 9.55 -15.61 -6.32
C GLU A 263 8.55 -15.42 -5.16
N GLN A 264 7.42 -16.12 -5.16
CA GLN A 264 6.51 -16.15 -4.00
C GLN A 264 7.12 -17.03 -2.90
N HIS A 265 8.06 -16.49 -2.13
CA HIS A 265 8.74 -17.24 -1.07
C HIS A 265 7.84 -17.55 0.14
N LEU A 266 6.82 -16.72 0.39
CA LEU A 266 5.84 -16.93 1.46
C LEU A 266 4.56 -17.56 0.90
N LYS A 267 4.24 -18.76 1.39
CA LYS A 267 2.99 -19.47 1.11
C LYS A 267 2.48 -20.07 2.42
N LYS A 268 1.22 -19.82 2.76
CA LYS A 268 0.61 -20.32 3.99
C LYS A 268 -0.91 -20.38 3.83
N GLY A 269 -1.54 -21.41 4.38
CA GLY A 269 -2.96 -21.67 4.16
C GLY A 269 -3.22 -21.94 2.68
N THR A 270 -4.39 -21.57 2.19
CA THR A 270 -4.70 -21.62 0.76
C THR A 270 -3.78 -20.66 -0.01
N SER A 271 -3.23 -21.09 -1.13
CA SER A 271 -2.37 -20.26 -1.98
C SER A 271 -2.73 -20.51 -3.44
N PRO A 272 -3.70 -19.77 -4.00
CA PRO A 272 -4.17 -19.98 -5.36
C PRO A 272 -3.13 -19.52 -6.39
N THR A 273 -3.17 -20.09 -7.59
CA THR A 273 -2.62 -19.41 -8.77
C THR A 273 -3.51 -18.21 -9.11
N ILE A 274 -3.00 -17.23 -9.85
CA ILE A 274 -3.84 -16.07 -10.24
C ILE A 274 -5.02 -16.52 -11.10
N TRP A 275 -4.86 -17.57 -11.92
CA TRP A 275 -5.98 -18.15 -12.66
C TRP A 275 -7.07 -18.69 -11.72
N GLN A 276 -6.70 -19.42 -10.66
CA GLN A 276 -7.66 -19.89 -9.65
C GLN A 276 -8.30 -18.73 -8.88
N ALA A 277 -7.55 -17.65 -8.63
CA ALA A 277 -8.06 -16.43 -8.02
C ALA A 277 -9.08 -15.71 -8.94
N PHE A 278 -8.88 -15.74 -10.26
CA PHE A 278 -9.86 -15.20 -11.22
C PHE A 278 -11.16 -16.00 -11.22
N LEU A 279 -11.06 -17.34 -11.18
CA LEU A 279 -12.22 -18.23 -11.13
C LEU A 279 -13.02 -18.03 -9.84
N THR A 280 -12.37 -18.14 -8.68
CA THR A 280 -13.01 -17.99 -7.36
C THR A 280 -13.56 -16.58 -7.15
N GLY A 281 -12.84 -15.54 -7.56
CA GLY A 281 -13.34 -14.17 -7.55
C GLY A 281 -14.51 -13.91 -8.52
N SER A 282 -14.73 -14.81 -9.48
CA SER A 282 -15.89 -14.78 -10.36
C SER A 282 -16.96 -15.80 -9.94
N GLY A 283 -16.90 -16.34 -8.74
CA GLY A 283 -17.92 -17.25 -8.21
C GLY A 283 -17.80 -18.70 -8.65
N ARG A 284 -16.69 -19.11 -9.28
CA ARG A 284 -16.44 -20.50 -9.67
C ARG A 284 -15.70 -21.24 -8.55
N ALA A 285 -16.19 -22.42 -8.20
CA ALA A 285 -15.51 -23.27 -7.22
C ALA A 285 -14.19 -23.82 -7.81
N CYS A 286 -13.13 -23.87 -6.99
CA CYS A 286 -11.82 -24.33 -7.42
C CYS A 286 -11.07 -25.06 -6.29
N GLU A 287 -10.39 -26.16 -6.61
CA GLU A 287 -9.44 -26.78 -5.68
C GLU A 287 -8.14 -25.98 -5.65
N VAL A 288 -7.78 -25.47 -4.48
CA VAL A 288 -6.59 -24.65 -4.25
C VAL A 288 -5.62 -25.39 -3.35
N ASP A 289 -4.33 -25.28 -3.67
CA ASP A 289 -3.27 -25.87 -2.86
C ASP A 289 -3.19 -25.19 -1.49
N VAL A 290 -3.06 -26.02 -0.45
CA VAL A 290 -2.84 -25.58 0.94
C VAL A 290 -1.38 -25.80 1.29
N TRP A 291 -0.78 -24.78 1.90
CA TRP A 291 0.64 -24.72 2.24
C TRP A 291 0.84 -24.43 3.72
N ASP A 292 1.97 -24.87 4.25
CA ASP A 292 2.49 -24.42 5.53
C ASP A 292 3.99 -24.09 5.43
N MET A 293 4.52 -23.44 6.46
CA MET A 293 5.91 -23.00 6.53
C MET A 293 6.69 -23.90 7.48
N GLY A 294 7.73 -24.57 6.97
CA GLY A 294 8.68 -25.36 7.77
C GLY A 294 10.07 -24.72 7.79
N GLY A 295 11.02 -25.36 8.47
CA GLY A 295 12.41 -24.85 8.58
C GLY A 295 13.17 -24.77 7.24
N MET A 296 12.73 -25.49 6.21
CA MET A 296 13.32 -25.48 4.86
C MET A 296 12.51 -24.62 3.87
N GLY A 297 11.53 -23.86 4.35
CA GLY A 297 10.64 -23.04 3.53
C GLY A 297 9.21 -23.60 3.39
N PRO A 298 8.42 -23.07 2.45
CA PRO A 298 7.04 -23.49 2.25
C PRO A 298 6.95 -24.90 1.68
N TYR A 299 5.98 -25.69 2.17
CA TYR A 299 5.67 -27.02 1.64
C TYR A 299 4.15 -27.20 1.54
N LYS A 300 3.71 -27.92 0.51
CA LYS A 300 2.29 -28.22 0.28
C LYS A 300 1.82 -29.26 1.31
N THR A 301 0.73 -28.97 2.01
CA THR A 301 0.11 -29.86 3.00
C THR A 301 -1.15 -30.54 2.48
N GLY A 302 -1.77 -30.01 1.43
CA GLY A 302 -2.96 -30.62 0.83
C GLY A 302 -3.61 -29.74 -0.23
N THR A 303 -4.90 -29.96 -0.44
CA THR A 303 -5.78 -29.13 -1.27
C THR A 303 -7.06 -28.82 -0.49
N LYS A 304 -7.71 -27.70 -0.81
CA LYS A 304 -9.01 -27.30 -0.26
C LYS A 304 -9.88 -26.79 -1.40
N LEU A 305 -11.13 -27.26 -1.46
CA LEU A 305 -12.14 -26.68 -2.33
C LEU A 305 -12.55 -25.31 -1.78
N ILE A 306 -12.37 -24.28 -2.59
CA ILE A 306 -12.94 -22.95 -2.34
C ILE A 306 -14.20 -22.85 -3.17
N ASP A 307 -15.35 -22.70 -2.53
CA ASP A 307 -16.65 -22.55 -3.19
C ASP A 307 -17.28 -21.22 -2.75
N PRO A 308 -17.29 -20.21 -3.63
CA PRO A 308 -17.91 -18.92 -3.34
C PRO A 308 -19.44 -18.97 -3.30
N HIS A 309 -20.08 -20.10 -3.64
CA HIS A 309 -21.54 -20.25 -3.68
C HIS A 309 -22.25 -19.20 -4.53
N GLY A 310 -21.62 -18.79 -5.64
CA GLY A 310 -22.14 -17.77 -6.55
C GLY A 310 -21.84 -16.32 -6.15
N GLU A 311 -21.23 -16.07 -4.99
CA GLU A 311 -20.69 -14.75 -4.67
C GLU A 311 -19.53 -14.40 -5.59
N VAL A 312 -19.41 -13.11 -5.90
CA VAL A 312 -18.36 -12.58 -6.78
C VAL A 312 -17.62 -11.45 -6.06
N ALA A 313 -16.31 -11.37 -6.28
CA ALA A 313 -15.45 -10.37 -5.67
C ALA A 313 -15.59 -8.98 -6.32
N TRP A 314 -16.37 -8.87 -7.38
CA TRP A 314 -16.61 -7.64 -8.14
C TRP A 314 -17.92 -7.00 -7.71
N LEU A 315 -17.99 -5.67 -7.75
CA LEU A 315 -19.24 -4.95 -7.49
C LEU A 315 -20.30 -5.37 -8.50
N PRO A 316 -21.58 -5.46 -8.09
CA PRO A 316 -22.66 -5.81 -9.00
C PRO A 316 -22.85 -4.71 -10.06
N GLU A 317 -23.44 -5.07 -11.21
CA GLU A 317 -23.81 -4.11 -12.27
C GLU A 317 -24.69 -2.96 -11.74
N THR A 318 -25.49 -3.24 -10.71
CA THR A 318 -26.41 -2.30 -10.08
C THR A 318 -25.76 -1.44 -8.99
N TYR A 319 -24.46 -1.54 -8.75
CA TYR A 319 -23.77 -0.75 -7.75
C TYR A 319 -23.86 0.75 -8.08
N ASP A 320 -24.24 1.55 -7.08
CA ASP A 320 -24.36 2.99 -7.22
C ASP A 320 -23.06 3.68 -6.82
N ASP A 321 -22.33 4.17 -7.81
CA ASP A 321 -21.12 4.96 -7.62
C ASP A 321 -21.39 6.35 -6.98
N SER A 322 -22.67 6.77 -6.82
CA SER A 322 -23.02 8.05 -6.19
C SER A 322 -22.52 8.18 -4.75
N ARG A 323 -22.25 7.07 -4.05
CA ARG A 323 -21.64 7.04 -2.71
C ARG A 323 -20.38 7.91 -2.62
N TYR A 324 -19.53 7.89 -3.66
CA TYR A 324 -18.29 8.68 -3.71
C TYR A 324 -18.26 9.69 -4.88
N GLY A 325 -19.37 9.84 -5.60
CA GLY A 325 -19.58 10.91 -6.57
C GLY A 325 -18.80 10.81 -7.89
N TRP A 326 -18.03 9.74 -8.10
CA TRP A 326 -17.27 9.52 -9.33
C TRP A 326 -18.14 8.95 -10.45
N LYS A 327 -17.64 9.01 -11.68
CA LYS A 327 -18.30 8.44 -12.87
C LYS A 327 -17.37 7.46 -13.58
N ARG A 328 -17.81 6.20 -13.69
CA ARG A 328 -17.12 5.21 -14.53
C ARG A 328 -17.41 5.42 -15.99
N ASP A 329 -16.40 5.17 -16.81
CA ASP A 329 -16.61 5.07 -18.25
C ASP A 329 -17.54 3.88 -18.58
N PRO A 330 -18.51 4.04 -19.50
CA PRO A 330 -19.42 2.96 -19.88
C PRO A 330 -18.72 1.70 -20.42
N GLY A 331 -17.47 1.82 -20.86
CA GLY A 331 -16.62 0.69 -21.28
C GLY A 331 -16.13 -0.19 -20.13
N TRP A 332 -16.18 0.29 -18.89
CA TRP A 332 -15.92 -0.50 -17.68
C TRP A 332 -17.22 -1.07 -17.13
N LYS A 333 -17.49 -2.34 -17.42
CA LYS A 333 -18.70 -3.01 -16.92
C LYS A 333 -18.50 -3.52 -15.50
N LEU A 334 -19.35 -3.12 -14.56
CA LEU A 334 -19.42 -3.76 -13.26
C LEU A 334 -20.16 -5.11 -13.36
N GLY A 335 -20.01 -5.96 -12.35
CA GLY A 335 -20.56 -7.33 -12.31
C GLY A 335 -19.72 -8.37 -13.07
N GLU A 336 -18.71 -7.93 -13.83
CA GLU A 336 -17.85 -8.79 -14.63
C GLU A 336 -16.38 -8.68 -14.19
N CYS A 337 -15.64 -9.79 -14.25
CA CYS A 337 -14.20 -9.77 -14.00
C CYS A 337 -13.49 -8.87 -15.02
N ILE A 338 -12.73 -7.89 -14.53
CA ILE A 338 -12.08 -6.91 -15.39
C ILE A 338 -11.08 -7.55 -16.36
N TRP A 339 -10.44 -8.65 -15.95
CA TRP A 339 -9.49 -9.36 -16.78
C TRP A 339 -10.18 -10.13 -17.91
N ALA A 340 -11.42 -10.61 -17.71
CA ALA A 340 -12.25 -11.14 -18.80
C ALA A 340 -12.58 -10.05 -19.81
N GLN A 341 -12.95 -8.85 -19.34
CA GLN A 341 -13.22 -7.71 -20.22
C GLN A 341 -12.00 -7.29 -21.07
N HIS A 342 -10.79 -7.60 -20.62
CA HIS A 342 -9.54 -7.37 -21.35
C HIS A 342 -9.07 -8.60 -22.16
N GLY A 343 -9.90 -9.64 -22.28
CA GLY A 343 -9.62 -10.83 -23.09
C GLY A 343 -8.55 -11.75 -22.50
N VAL A 344 -8.32 -11.69 -21.19
CA VAL A 344 -7.40 -12.61 -20.50
C VAL A 344 -7.98 -14.01 -20.43
N TRP A 345 -9.30 -14.12 -20.25
CA TRP A 345 -10.02 -15.38 -20.18
C TRP A 345 -11.47 -15.22 -20.64
N ASP A 346 -12.12 -16.33 -20.99
CA ASP A 346 -13.53 -16.39 -21.41
C ASP A 346 -14.41 -16.92 -20.26
N PRO A 347 -15.32 -16.10 -19.70
CA PRO A 347 -16.20 -16.51 -18.60
C PRO A 347 -17.36 -17.41 -19.01
N SER A 348 -17.64 -17.57 -20.30
CA SER A 348 -18.70 -18.48 -20.79
C SER A 348 -18.22 -19.94 -20.86
N THR A 349 -16.92 -20.14 -21.01
CA THR A 349 -16.29 -21.46 -21.15
C THR A 349 -15.28 -21.75 -20.03
N ASP A 350 -15.10 -20.82 -19.09
CA ASP A 350 -14.06 -20.82 -18.06
C ASP A 350 -12.67 -21.18 -18.63
N THR A 351 -12.33 -20.59 -19.78
CA THR A 351 -11.07 -20.87 -20.50
C THR A 351 -10.11 -19.70 -20.41
N LEU A 352 -8.89 -19.96 -19.94
CA LEU A 352 -7.81 -18.98 -19.96
C LEU A 352 -7.31 -18.78 -21.39
N LEU A 353 -7.36 -17.55 -21.89
CA LEU A 353 -7.00 -17.19 -23.26
C LEU A 353 -5.56 -16.66 -23.37
N ARG A 354 -5.10 -15.92 -22.36
CA ARG A 354 -3.78 -15.26 -22.35
C ARG A 354 -3.10 -15.44 -21.00
N LYS A 355 -2.38 -16.55 -20.84
CA LYS A 355 -1.71 -16.89 -19.58
C LYS A 355 -0.53 -15.97 -19.21
N ASP A 356 -0.01 -15.24 -20.18
CA ASP A 356 1.17 -14.36 -20.09
C ASP A 356 0.80 -12.88 -20.30
N TYR A 357 -0.48 -12.51 -20.11
CA TYR A 357 -1.02 -11.18 -20.39
C TYR A 357 -0.19 -10.03 -19.77
N PHE A 358 0.39 -10.25 -18.58
CA PHE A 358 1.14 -9.24 -17.84
C PHE A 358 2.67 -9.37 -17.98
N ALA A 359 3.16 -10.32 -18.76
CA ALA A 359 4.58 -10.69 -18.80
C ALA A 359 5.46 -9.65 -19.53
N GLN A 360 4.87 -8.88 -20.44
CA GLN A 360 5.60 -7.98 -21.34
C GLN A 360 4.98 -6.58 -21.34
N ASN A 361 5.83 -5.58 -21.52
CA ASN A 361 5.39 -4.21 -21.76
C ASN A 361 4.68 -4.17 -23.12
N PRO A 362 3.40 -3.74 -23.20
CA PRO A 362 2.61 -3.83 -24.42
C PRO A 362 3.10 -2.90 -25.53
N HIS A 363 3.86 -1.85 -25.19
CA HIS A 363 4.38 -0.87 -26.15
C HIS A 363 5.74 -1.25 -26.72
N THR A 364 6.57 -1.96 -25.94
CA THR A 364 7.94 -2.31 -26.34
C THR A 364 8.13 -3.80 -26.64
N GLY A 365 7.21 -4.67 -26.19
CA GLY A 365 7.34 -6.12 -26.25
C GLY A 365 8.42 -6.69 -25.32
N LYS A 366 9.05 -5.86 -24.49
CA LYS A 366 10.10 -6.28 -23.56
C LYS A 366 9.48 -7.02 -22.37
N THR A 367 10.08 -8.15 -21.98
CA THR A 367 9.73 -8.84 -20.74
C THR A 367 9.90 -7.92 -19.54
N ILE A 368 8.89 -7.87 -18.68
CA ILE A 368 8.94 -7.08 -17.45
C ILE A 368 9.48 -7.96 -16.34
N ASP A 369 10.77 -7.82 -16.06
CA ASP A 369 11.42 -8.37 -14.87
C ASP A 369 11.46 -7.32 -13.74
N TYR A 370 12.10 -7.67 -12.62
CA TYR A 370 12.25 -6.76 -11.47
C TYR A 370 12.93 -5.43 -11.85
N PRO A 371 14.10 -5.42 -12.50
CA PRO A 371 14.69 -4.20 -13.02
C PRO A 371 13.76 -3.41 -13.96
N GLU A 372 13.05 -4.05 -14.87
CA GLU A 372 12.17 -3.33 -15.80
C GLU A 372 11.03 -2.64 -15.07
N PHE A 373 10.33 -3.32 -14.15
CA PHE A 373 9.29 -2.71 -13.33
C PHE A 373 9.83 -1.51 -12.55
N THR A 374 10.96 -1.71 -11.85
CA THR A 374 11.54 -0.70 -11.00
C THR A 374 12.04 0.52 -11.79
N ASN A 375 12.55 0.34 -13.02
CA ASN A 375 13.06 1.45 -13.84
C ASN A 375 12.00 2.12 -14.74
N THR A 376 10.78 1.56 -14.84
CA THR A 376 9.67 2.11 -15.64
C THR A 376 8.52 2.52 -14.74
N TYR A 377 7.58 1.61 -14.48
CA TYR A 377 6.33 1.85 -13.75
C TYR A 377 6.55 2.46 -12.36
N PHE A 378 7.52 1.95 -11.59
CA PHE A 378 7.84 2.53 -10.28
C PHE A 378 8.43 3.93 -10.41
N MET A 379 9.35 4.17 -11.35
CA MET A 379 9.97 5.49 -11.51
C MET A 379 8.96 6.56 -11.94
N ASP A 380 7.93 6.21 -12.69
CA ASP A 380 6.85 7.14 -13.04
C ASP A 380 6.07 7.60 -11.79
N PHE A 381 5.73 6.66 -10.90
CA PHE A 381 5.12 6.98 -9.60
C PHE A 381 6.08 7.76 -8.68
N TRP A 382 7.37 7.37 -8.65
CA TRP A 382 8.39 8.05 -7.87
C TRP A 382 8.50 9.53 -8.24
N ARG A 383 8.53 9.86 -9.54
CA ARG A 383 8.60 11.25 -10.02
C ARG A 383 7.41 12.07 -9.54
N LYS A 384 6.21 11.49 -9.61
CA LYS A 384 4.98 12.14 -9.11
C LYS A 384 5.06 12.44 -7.61
N SER A 385 5.53 11.47 -6.82
CA SER A 385 5.72 11.63 -5.37
C SER A 385 6.81 12.66 -5.04
N LYS A 386 7.96 12.59 -5.71
CA LYS A 386 9.08 13.53 -5.60
C LYS A 386 8.61 14.96 -5.83
N ASP A 387 7.91 15.20 -6.95
CA ASP A 387 7.47 16.54 -7.34
C ASP A 387 6.43 17.09 -6.34
N ALA A 388 5.55 16.24 -5.82
CA ALA A 388 4.59 16.61 -4.80
C ALA A 388 5.27 17.05 -3.50
N TYR A 389 6.20 16.24 -2.97
CA TYR A 389 6.93 16.58 -1.73
C TYR A 389 7.80 17.83 -1.89
N ARG A 390 8.49 17.97 -3.03
CA ARG A 390 9.28 19.18 -3.35
C ARG A 390 8.41 20.44 -3.43
N SER A 391 7.14 20.30 -3.80
CA SER A 391 6.21 21.44 -3.89
C SER A 391 5.75 21.99 -2.55
N CYS A 392 5.81 21.21 -1.46
CA CYS A 392 5.46 21.66 -0.11
C CYS A 392 6.67 21.77 0.83
N HIS A 393 7.64 20.87 0.75
CA HIS A 393 8.85 20.85 1.58
C HIS A 393 10.10 20.88 0.68
N LYS A 394 10.51 22.08 0.28
CA LYS A 394 11.50 22.33 -0.79
C LYS A 394 12.83 21.60 -0.58
N ASP A 395 13.33 21.57 0.65
CA ASP A 395 14.67 21.07 1.00
C ASP A 395 14.66 19.68 1.65
N CYS A 396 13.52 18.96 1.60
CA CYS A 396 13.37 17.66 2.24
C CYS A 396 14.38 16.61 1.76
N LEU A 397 14.72 15.65 2.61
CA LEU A 397 15.28 14.40 2.15
C LEU A 397 14.19 13.58 1.47
N LEU A 398 14.50 13.05 0.30
CA LEU A 398 13.64 12.11 -0.42
C LEU A 398 14.13 10.72 -0.07
N LEU A 399 13.29 9.93 0.61
CA LEU A 399 13.60 8.56 0.97
C LEU A 399 12.89 7.64 -0.02
N MET A 400 13.65 6.95 -0.87
CA MET A 400 13.09 6.05 -1.86
C MET A 400 13.03 4.63 -1.33
N GLN A 401 11.82 4.22 -0.98
CA GLN A 401 11.49 2.83 -0.78
C GLN A 401 11.01 2.25 -2.10
N PHE A 402 11.94 1.60 -2.78
CA PHE A 402 11.64 0.77 -3.95
C PHE A 402 11.13 -0.60 -3.48
N PRO A 403 10.55 -1.42 -4.38
CA PRO A 403 10.03 -2.74 -4.02
C PRO A 403 11.01 -3.61 -3.24
N THR A 404 10.47 -4.37 -2.30
CA THR A 404 11.24 -5.18 -1.35
C THR A 404 12.02 -6.28 -2.06
N LEU A 405 13.27 -6.51 -1.66
CA LEU A 405 14.15 -7.56 -2.18
C LEU A 405 14.46 -7.43 -3.69
N GLU A 406 14.28 -6.23 -4.25
CA GLU A 406 14.60 -5.93 -5.65
C GLU A 406 15.90 -5.11 -5.78
N ILE A 407 16.36 -4.93 -7.01
CA ILE A 407 17.49 -4.04 -7.31
C ILE A 407 16.95 -2.61 -7.39
N PRO A 408 17.58 -1.63 -6.71
CA PRO A 408 17.15 -0.23 -6.79
C PRO A 408 17.18 0.30 -8.24
N PRO A 409 16.37 1.34 -8.56
CA PRO A 409 16.38 1.93 -9.88
C PRO A 409 17.74 2.56 -10.23
N LYS A 410 18.07 2.54 -11.52
CA LYS A 410 19.29 3.13 -12.07
C LYS A 410 19.07 4.63 -12.27
N ILE A 411 19.35 5.40 -11.22
CA ILE A 411 19.11 6.85 -11.21
C ILE A 411 20.36 7.70 -11.38
N LYS A 412 21.56 7.14 -11.12
CA LYS A 412 22.81 7.88 -11.18
C LYS A 412 23.02 8.49 -12.57
N ASP A 413 23.41 9.77 -12.62
CA ASP A 413 23.63 10.52 -13.87
C ASP A 413 22.38 10.65 -14.76
N THR A 414 21.18 10.54 -14.17
CA THR A 414 19.90 10.81 -14.84
C THR A 414 19.26 12.09 -14.27
N PRO A 415 18.19 12.64 -14.88
CA PRO A 415 17.42 13.73 -14.28
C PRO A 415 16.79 13.40 -12.91
N ASP A 416 16.75 12.13 -12.51
CA ASP A 416 16.27 11.67 -11.21
C ASP A 416 17.37 11.55 -10.14
N ASP A 417 18.63 11.84 -10.47
CA ASP A 417 19.77 11.90 -9.54
C ASP A 417 19.68 13.15 -8.64
N ASP A 418 18.84 13.10 -7.60
CA ASP A 418 18.68 14.19 -6.63
C ASP A 418 19.76 14.09 -5.52
N PRO A 419 20.52 15.16 -5.23
CA PRO A 419 21.57 15.14 -4.20
C PRO A 419 21.06 14.95 -2.76
N ARG A 420 19.75 15.02 -2.54
CA ARG A 420 19.07 14.81 -1.25
C ARG A 420 18.22 13.54 -1.24
N LEU A 421 18.51 12.62 -2.15
CA LEU A 421 17.90 11.31 -2.21
C LEU A 421 18.70 10.28 -1.40
N ALA A 422 18.00 9.47 -0.61
CA ALA A 422 18.53 8.29 0.04
C ALA A 422 17.67 7.08 -0.31
N PHE A 423 18.30 5.94 -0.61
CA PHE A 423 17.60 4.67 -0.74
C PHE A 423 17.27 4.10 0.65
N THR A 424 16.05 3.58 0.82
CA THR A 424 15.58 2.92 2.04
C THR A 424 15.20 1.46 1.76
N PRO A 425 16.16 0.56 1.51
CA PRO A 425 15.86 -0.87 1.35
C PRO A 425 15.42 -1.46 2.69
N ILE A 426 14.12 -1.78 2.83
CA ILE A 426 13.44 -2.53 3.92
C ILE A 426 13.89 -2.17 5.35
N THR A 427 12.94 -1.66 6.14
CA THR A 427 12.98 -1.78 7.59
C THR A 427 12.55 -3.20 7.97
N MET A 428 13.45 -4.09 8.39
CA MET A 428 13.01 -5.32 9.04
C MET A 428 12.24 -4.95 10.31
N MET A 429 10.91 -5.06 10.25
CA MET A 429 10.04 -4.99 11.41
C MET A 429 10.20 -6.29 12.22
N GLU A 430 11.00 -6.26 13.27
CA GLU A 430 10.69 -7.07 14.45
C GLU A 430 9.62 -6.30 15.24
N SER A 431 8.35 -6.70 15.09
CA SER A 431 7.34 -6.32 16.08
C SER A 431 7.64 -7.09 17.36
N LEU A 432 8.29 -6.44 18.32
CA LEU A 432 8.23 -6.88 19.71
C LEU A 432 6.86 -6.49 20.25
N SER A 433 5.89 -7.40 20.09
CA SER A 433 4.70 -7.49 20.92
C SER A 433 4.71 -8.81 21.66
#